data_AF-A0A2S6Q2A5-F1
#
_entry.id   AF-A0A2S6Q2A5-F1
#
_cell.length_a   1.000
_cell.length_b   1.000
_cell.length_c   1.000
_cell.angle_alpha   90.00
_cell.angle_beta   90.00
_cell.angle_gamma   90.00
#
_symmetry.space_group_name_H-M   'P 1'
#
loop_
_entity.id
_entity.type
_entity.pdbx_description
1 polymer ?
#
loop_
_entity_poly.entity_id
_entity_poly.type
_entity_poly.pdbx_seq_one_letter_code
_entity_poly.pdbx_strand_id
1 'polypeptide(L)'
;MIGVGRRTTFRERIGDLLLASEFCFSGGAYCFALARFGAHADAEILAAYLDRYLPRTDLRYDQPAALGALLRLDAHLGTRHADRFTEPDGLWDRWVQALAHLRGDPGYTPAAQRRRTDVQCDFADGWAPAA
;
A
#
# COMPACT_ATOMS: atom_id res chain seq x y z
N MET A 1 -12.20 -3.16 16.03
CA MET A 1 -12.43 -2.20 14.93
C MET A 1 -11.60 -0.93 15.18
N ILE A 2 -10.34 -0.90 14.72
CA ILE A 2 -9.41 0.24 14.89
C ILE A 2 -9.39 1.08 13.59
N GLY A 3 -10.53 1.20 12.91
CA GLY A 3 -10.66 1.94 11.63
C GLY A 3 -11.45 3.24 11.74
N VAL A 4 -12.12 3.49 12.88
CA VAL A 4 -13.15 4.55 12.99
C VAL A 4 -12.57 5.88 13.52
N GLY A 5 -11.30 5.93 13.94
CA GLY A 5 -10.81 7.00 14.81
C GLY A 5 -10.22 8.25 14.18
N ARG A 6 -9.66 8.22 12.94
CA ARG A 6 -8.82 9.33 12.41
C ARG A 6 -7.85 9.94 13.45
N ARG A 7 -7.32 9.13 14.37
CA ARG A 7 -6.43 9.60 15.44
C ARG A 7 -4.98 9.45 15.00
N THR A 8 -4.36 10.58 14.70
CA THR A 8 -2.94 10.73 14.28
C THR A 8 -1.93 10.18 15.29
N THR A 9 -2.35 9.99 16.55
CA THR A 9 -1.52 9.44 17.64
C THR A 9 -1.11 7.97 17.46
N PHE A 10 -1.72 7.24 16.52
CA PHE A 10 -1.36 5.85 16.22
C PHE A 10 -0.39 5.70 15.04
N ARG A 11 -0.01 6.79 14.36
CA ARG A 11 0.82 6.72 13.14
C ARG A 11 2.19 6.08 13.39
N GLU A 12 2.91 6.50 14.43
CA GLU A 12 4.23 5.94 14.76
C GLU A 12 4.13 4.47 15.16
N ARG A 13 3.15 4.13 16.01
CA ARG A 13 2.95 2.75 16.47
C ARG A 13 2.46 1.80 15.37
N ILE A 14 1.68 2.29 14.40
CA ILE A 14 1.29 1.53 13.21
C ILE A 14 2.50 1.34 12.27
N GLY A 15 3.34 2.37 12.13
CA GLY A 15 4.59 2.27 11.38
C GLY A 15 5.52 1.19 11.94
N ASP A 16 5.72 1.18 13.26
CA ASP A 16 6.52 0.17 13.94
C ASP A 16 5.94 -1.25 13.80
N LEU A 17 4.61 -1.39 13.91
CA LEU A 17 3.94 -2.69 13.76
C LEU A 17 3.97 -3.21 12.31
N LEU A 18 3.84 -2.32 11.32
CA LEU A 18 4.00 -2.65 9.90
C LEU A 18 5.45 -3.08 9.60
N LEU A 19 6.43 -2.39 10.20
CA LEU A 19 7.85 -2.71 10.06
C LEU A 19 8.24 -4.02 10.77
N ALA A 20 7.58 -4.35 11.88
CA ALA A 20 7.82 -5.56 12.66
C ALA A 20 7.27 -6.83 11.99
N SER A 21 6.32 -6.72 11.04
CA SER A 21 5.67 -7.86 10.37
C SER A 21 5.09 -8.92 11.34
N GLU A 22 4.82 -8.54 12.58
CA GLU A 22 4.09 -9.40 13.51
C GLU A 22 2.62 -9.36 13.09
N PHE A 23 2.08 -10.54 12.78
CA PHE A 23 0.73 -10.83 12.30
C PHE A 23 0.55 -10.82 10.77
N CYS A 24 0.82 -11.99 10.19
CA CYS A 24 0.13 -12.46 8.99
C CYS A 24 -1.38 -12.12 9.10
N PHE A 25 -1.95 -11.56 8.03
CA PHE A 25 -3.36 -11.15 7.86
C PHE A 25 -3.74 -9.69 8.21
N SER A 26 -2.82 -8.80 8.63
CA SER A 26 -3.17 -7.37 8.89
C SER A 26 -2.41 -6.30 8.09
N GLY A 27 -1.36 -6.63 7.33
CA GLY A 27 -0.60 -5.59 6.62
C GLY A 27 -1.40 -4.88 5.51
N GLY A 28 -2.30 -5.59 4.82
CA GLY A 28 -3.26 -4.99 3.90
C GLY A 28 -4.23 -4.01 4.59
N ALA A 29 -4.63 -4.27 5.85
CA ALA A 29 -5.50 -3.37 6.62
C ALA A 29 -4.77 -2.08 7.03
N TYR A 30 -3.45 -2.16 7.30
CA TYR A 30 -2.62 -0.98 7.56
C TYR A 30 -2.36 -0.17 6.29
N CYS A 31 -2.07 -0.81 5.15
CA CYS A 31 -1.95 -0.12 3.87
C CYS A 31 -3.24 0.63 3.52
N PHE A 32 -4.38 -0.01 3.74
CA PHE A 32 -5.69 0.59 3.59
C PHE A 32 -5.92 1.78 4.53
N ALA A 33 -5.56 1.65 5.81
CA ALA A 33 -5.69 2.74 6.78
C ALA A 33 -4.83 3.96 6.40
N LEU A 34 -3.58 3.73 5.98
CA LEU A 34 -2.66 4.78 5.52
C LEU A 34 -3.19 5.49 4.27
N ALA A 35 -3.71 4.73 3.29
CA ALA A 35 -4.36 5.29 2.10
C ALA A 35 -5.55 6.20 2.45
N ARG A 36 -6.28 5.88 3.53
CA ARG A 36 -7.41 6.68 4.02
C ARG A 36 -7.03 7.88 4.86
N PHE A 37 -5.89 7.85 5.55
CA PHE A 37 -5.41 9.01 6.30
C PHE A 37 -4.95 10.13 5.39
N GLY A 38 -4.39 9.79 4.22
CA GLY A 38 -4.26 10.75 3.12
C GLY A 38 -3.18 11.80 3.33
N ALA A 39 -2.22 11.63 4.26
CA ALA A 39 -1.17 12.61 4.50
C ALA A 39 0.16 12.20 3.86
N HIS A 40 1.06 13.17 3.68
CA HIS A 40 2.39 12.93 3.12
C HIS A 40 3.21 11.92 3.94
N ALA A 41 3.11 11.97 5.27
CA ALA A 41 3.77 11.01 6.16
C ALA A 41 3.28 9.56 5.93
N ASP A 42 2.04 9.36 5.48
CA ASP A 42 1.52 8.03 5.17
C ASP A 42 2.15 7.49 3.87
N ALA A 43 2.38 8.37 2.90
CA ALA A 43 3.10 8.02 1.67
C ALA A 43 4.57 7.67 1.95
N GLU A 44 5.24 8.40 2.84
CA GLU A 44 6.62 8.08 3.26
C GLU A 44 6.73 6.70 3.93
N ILE A 45 5.78 6.36 4.81
CA ILE A 45 5.73 5.03 5.46
C ILE A 45 5.56 3.91 4.44
N LEU A 46 4.62 4.07 3.50
CA LEU A 46 4.38 3.08 2.44
C LEU A 46 5.59 2.95 1.52
N ALA A 47 6.24 4.06 1.19
CA ALA A 47 7.41 4.07 0.33
C ALA A 47 8.61 3.40 1.03
N ALA A 48 8.84 3.65 2.32
CA ALA A 48 9.87 2.96 3.11
C ALA A 48 9.62 1.45 3.23
N TYR A 49 8.36 1.04 3.38
CA TYR A 49 7.97 -0.37 3.36
C TYR A 49 8.31 -1.03 2.02
N LEU A 50 7.95 -0.40 0.89
CA LEU A 50 8.23 -0.91 -0.45
C LEU A 50 9.73 -1.00 -0.73
N ASP A 51 10.53 0.01 -0.35
CA ASP A 51 11.99 -0.03 -0.45
C ASP A 51 12.58 -1.26 0.25
N ARG A 52 12.04 -1.61 1.42
CA ARG A 52 12.55 -2.72 2.24
C ARG A 52 12.16 -4.08 1.70
N TYR A 53 10.94 -4.22 1.15
CA TYR A 53 10.34 -5.52 0.88
C TYR A 53 10.19 -5.86 -0.61
N LEU A 54 10.31 -4.91 -1.55
CA LEU A 54 10.37 -5.22 -2.98
C LEU A 54 11.65 -5.95 -3.40
N PRO A 55 12.85 -5.65 -2.86
CA PRO A 55 14.06 -6.40 -3.18
C PRO A 55 14.04 -7.85 -2.65
N ARG A 56 13.19 -8.15 -1.66
CA ARG A 56 13.08 -9.46 -1.02
C ARG A 56 12.05 -10.32 -1.74
N THR A 57 12.46 -10.87 -2.88
CA THR A 57 11.59 -11.65 -3.78
C THR A 57 11.22 -13.03 -3.24
N ASP A 58 11.88 -13.46 -2.17
CA ASP A 58 11.57 -14.64 -1.36
C ASP A 58 10.38 -14.41 -0.41
N LEU A 59 10.04 -13.16 -0.11
CA LEU A 59 8.97 -12.79 0.83
C LEU A 59 7.72 -12.27 0.11
N ARG A 60 6.58 -12.86 0.44
CA ARG A 60 5.26 -12.49 -0.09
C ARG A 60 4.39 -11.95 1.04
N TYR A 61 4.48 -10.65 1.25
CA TYR A 61 3.68 -9.91 2.23
C TYR A 61 2.72 -8.98 1.48
N ASP A 62 2.49 -7.80 2.05
CA ASP A 62 1.52 -6.84 1.56
C ASP A 62 2.09 -5.87 0.52
N GLN A 63 3.18 -6.21 -0.20
CA GLN A 63 3.76 -5.35 -1.24
C GLN A 63 2.71 -4.87 -2.29
N PRO A 64 1.78 -5.72 -2.78
CA PRO A 64 0.74 -5.26 -3.70
C PRO A 64 -0.22 -4.24 -3.09
N ALA A 65 -0.64 -4.45 -1.84
CA ALA A 65 -1.51 -3.52 -1.13
C ALA A 65 -0.79 -2.19 -0.83
N ALA A 66 0.49 -2.25 -0.44
CA ALA A 66 1.31 -1.07 -0.18
C ALA A 66 1.52 -0.23 -1.45
N LEU A 67 1.78 -0.86 -2.59
CA LEU A 67 1.90 -0.15 -3.87
C LEU A 67 0.57 0.50 -4.27
N GLY A 68 -0.54 -0.23 -4.17
CA GLY A 68 -1.86 0.31 -4.47
C GLY A 68 -2.22 1.52 -3.60
N ALA A 69 -1.91 1.45 -2.30
CA ALA A 69 -2.08 2.55 -1.35
C ALA A 69 -1.22 3.77 -1.71
N LEU A 70 0.06 3.58 -2.02
CA LEU A 70 0.96 4.67 -2.39
C LEU A 70 0.51 5.37 -3.68
N LEU A 71 0.09 4.60 -4.69
CA LEU A 71 -0.43 5.15 -5.96
C LEU A 71 -1.72 5.95 -5.78
N ARG A 72 -2.60 5.53 -4.86
CA ARG A 72 -3.79 6.32 -4.51
C ARG A 72 -3.39 7.62 -3.81
N LEU A 73 -2.46 7.56 -2.86
CA LEU A 73 -1.97 8.75 -2.16
C LEU A 73 -1.30 9.74 -3.10
N ASP A 74 -0.47 9.27 -4.04
CA ASP A 74 0.14 10.11 -5.06
C ASP A 74 -0.89 10.85 -5.90
N ALA A 75 -1.94 10.14 -6.34
CA ALA A 75 -3.04 10.76 -7.07
C ALA A 75 -3.84 11.76 -6.21
N HIS A 76 -4.01 11.48 -4.91
CA HIS A 76 -4.75 12.34 -3.99
C HIS A 76 -3.99 13.61 -3.60
N LEU A 77 -2.67 13.47 -3.38
CA LEU A 77 -1.78 14.54 -2.90
C LEU A 77 -1.08 15.30 -4.02
N GLY A 78 -1.16 14.82 -5.26
CA GLY A 78 -0.41 15.38 -6.39
C GLY A 78 1.10 15.09 -6.31
N THR A 79 1.48 14.03 -5.60
CA THR A 79 2.88 13.59 -5.42
C THR A 79 3.23 12.45 -6.38
N ARG A 80 4.50 12.05 -6.40
CA ARG A 80 5.04 11.01 -7.29
C ARG A 80 6.01 10.07 -6.58
N HIS A 81 5.68 9.68 -5.35
CA HIS A 81 6.51 8.80 -4.53
C HIS A 81 6.62 7.38 -5.09
N ALA A 82 5.61 6.93 -5.85
CA ALA A 82 5.54 5.61 -6.45
C ALA A 82 6.40 5.46 -7.72
N ASP A 83 6.73 6.56 -8.41
CA ASP A 83 7.43 6.54 -9.72
C ASP A 83 8.68 5.64 -9.68
N ARG A 84 9.53 5.81 -8.66
CA ARG A 84 10.77 5.04 -8.46
C ARG A 84 10.59 3.52 -8.33
N PHE A 85 9.38 3.06 -7.99
CA PHE A 85 9.06 1.63 -7.89
C PHE A 85 8.46 1.09 -9.18
N THR A 86 7.74 1.93 -9.93
CA THR A 86 6.92 1.56 -11.10
C THR A 86 7.52 1.99 -12.43
N GLU A 87 8.70 2.61 -12.43
CA GLU A 87 9.50 2.81 -13.64
C GLU A 87 9.70 1.46 -14.37
N PRO A 88 9.79 1.48 -15.72
CA PRO A 88 10.07 0.26 -16.49
C PRO A 88 11.33 -0.45 -15.97
N ASP A 89 11.23 -1.78 -15.79
CA ASP A 89 12.29 -2.61 -15.19
C ASP A 89 12.65 -2.22 -13.73
N GLY A 90 11.78 -1.44 -13.08
CA GLY A 90 11.90 -0.98 -11.70
C GLY A 90 11.73 -2.09 -10.66
N LEU A 91 11.74 -1.71 -9.38
CA LEU A 91 11.66 -2.66 -8.28
C LEU A 91 10.38 -3.51 -8.31
N TRP A 92 9.25 -2.92 -8.73
CA TRP A 92 7.99 -3.64 -8.86
C TRP A 92 8.05 -4.72 -9.96
N ASP A 93 8.52 -4.34 -11.16
CA ASP A 93 8.62 -5.27 -12.29
C ASP A 93 9.56 -6.43 -11.94
N ARG A 94 10.73 -6.14 -11.35
CA ARG A 94 11.66 -7.19 -10.91
C ARG A 94 11.04 -8.14 -9.88
N TRP A 95 10.25 -7.62 -8.94
CA TRP A 95 9.55 -8.44 -7.95
C TRP A 95 8.49 -9.35 -8.60
N VAL A 96 7.68 -8.83 -9.52
CA VAL A 96 6.69 -9.63 -10.28
C VAL A 96 7.38 -10.69 -11.14
N GLN A 97 8.47 -10.32 -11.83
CA GLN A 97 9.20 -11.23 -12.72
C GLN A 97 9.92 -12.37 -11.97
N ALA A 98 10.35 -12.12 -10.73
CA ALA A 98 10.95 -13.15 -9.87
C ALA A 98 9.94 -14.21 -9.41
N LEU A 99 8.65 -13.88 -9.39
CA LEU A 99 7.57 -14.76 -8.97
C LEU A 99 6.89 -15.41 -10.18
N ALA A 100 7.31 -16.62 -10.54
CA ALA A 100 6.86 -17.32 -11.76
C ALA A 100 5.32 -17.36 -11.95
N HIS A 101 4.58 -17.54 -10.86
CA HIS A 101 3.10 -17.56 -10.86
C HIS A 101 2.43 -16.19 -11.05
N LEU A 102 3.16 -15.07 -10.89
CA LEU A 102 2.65 -13.70 -11.09
C LEU A 102 3.11 -13.11 -12.43
N ARG A 103 4.09 -13.72 -13.08
CA ARG A 103 4.65 -13.23 -14.34
C ARG A 103 3.56 -13.16 -15.40
N GLY A 104 3.33 -11.95 -15.92
CA GLY A 104 2.33 -11.70 -16.96
C GLY A 104 0.88 -11.66 -16.45
N ASP A 105 0.66 -11.74 -15.14
CA ASP A 105 -0.68 -11.60 -14.55
C ASP A 105 -1.13 -10.13 -14.63
N PRO A 106 -2.22 -9.81 -15.37
CA PRO A 106 -2.74 -8.45 -15.48
C PRO A 106 -3.18 -7.87 -14.13
N GLY A 107 -3.51 -8.73 -13.16
CA GLY A 107 -3.85 -8.36 -11.80
C GLY A 107 -2.70 -7.78 -10.99
N TYR A 108 -1.44 -7.91 -11.45
CA TYR A 108 -0.24 -7.40 -10.77
C TYR A 108 0.39 -6.18 -11.47
N THR A 109 -0.34 -5.55 -12.39
CA THR A 109 0.04 -4.23 -12.90
C THR A 109 -0.14 -3.15 -11.81
N PRO A 110 0.70 -2.09 -11.77
CA PRO A 110 0.52 -0.98 -10.84
C PRO A 110 -0.90 -0.36 -10.90
N ALA A 111 -1.44 -0.23 -12.10
CA ALA A 111 -2.81 0.27 -12.32
C ALA A 111 -3.88 -0.64 -11.70
N ALA A 112 -3.70 -1.97 -11.76
CA ALA A 112 -4.62 -2.91 -11.11
C ALA A 112 -4.54 -2.83 -9.58
N GLN A 113 -3.34 -2.66 -9.01
CA GLN A 113 -3.17 -2.50 -7.55
C GLN A 113 -3.83 -1.21 -7.04
N ARG A 114 -3.62 -0.09 -7.76
CA ARG A 114 -4.32 1.17 -7.46
C ARG A 114 -5.84 0.99 -7.52
N ARG A 115 -6.36 0.40 -8.60
CA ARG A 115 -7.80 0.17 -8.76
C ARG A 115 -8.41 -0.64 -7.61
N ARG A 116 -7.74 -1.71 -7.17
CA ARG A 116 -8.22 -2.51 -6.02
C ARG A 116 -8.31 -1.67 -4.74
N THR A 117 -7.28 -0.87 -4.49
CA THR A 117 -7.26 0.03 -3.33
C THR A 117 -8.36 1.09 -3.44
N ASP A 118 -8.57 1.64 -4.63
CA ASP A 118 -9.62 2.63 -4.88
C ASP A 118 -11.01 2.06 -4.55
N VAL A 119 -11.35 0.89 -5.08
CA VAL A 119 -12.62 0.21 -4.79
C VAL A 119 -12.79 -0.03 -3.29
N GLN A 120 -11.74 -0.43 -2.59
CA GLN A 120 -11.79 -0.69 -1.15
C GLN A 120 -12.03 0.61 -0.36
N CYS A 121 -11.34 1.71 -0.71
CA CYS A 121 -11.52 3.00 -0.06
C CYS A 121 -12.89 3.61 -0.34
N ASP A 122 -13.35 3.57 -1.59
CA ASP A 122 -14.62 4.15 -2.00
C ASP A 122 -15.81 3.40 -1.36
N PHE A 123 -15.71 2.06 -1.25
CA PHE A 123 -16.68 1.26 -0.50
C PHE A 123 -16.77 1.71 0.97
N ALA A 124 -15.63 1.96 1.62
CA ALA A 124 -15.59 2.39 3.01
C ALA A 124 -16.09 3.84 3.21
N ASP A 125 -15.85 4.73 2.25
CA ASP A 125 -16.38 6.10 2.28
C ASP A 125 -17.91 6.12 2.14
N GLY A 126 -18.49 5.22 1.33
CA GLY A 126 -19.94 5.05 1.22
C GLY A 126 -20.62 4.46 2.47
N TRP A 127 -19.85 3.92 3.41
CA TRP A 127 -20.35 3.29 4.64
C TRP A 127 -20.18 4.16 5.90
N ALA A 128 -19.63 5.37 5.77
CA ALA A 128 -19.61 6.32 6.88
C ALA A 128 -21.07 6.72 7.21
N PRO A 129 -21.61 6.37 8.40
CA PRO A 129 -22.96 6.80 8.75
C PRO A 129 -23.01 8.33 8.73
N ALA A 130 -24.07 8.88 8.13
CA ALA A 130 -24.38 10.30 8.21
C ALA A 130 -24.30 10.73 9.68
N ALA A 131 -23.43 11.70 9.95
CA ALA A 131 -23.35 12.36 11.26
C ALA A 131 -24.61 13.19 11.52
#